data_AF-A0ABD3L510-F1
#
_entry.id   AF-A0ABD3L510-F1
#
_cell.length_a   1.000
_cell.length_b   1.000
_cell.length_c   1.000
_cell.angle_alpha   90.00
_cell.angle_beta   90.00
_cell.angle_gamma   90.00
#
_symmetry.space_group_name_H-M   'P 1'
#
loop_
_entity.id
_entity.type
_entity.pdbx_description
1 polymer ?
#
loop_
_entity_poly.entity_id
_entity_poly.type
_entity_poly.pdbx_seq_one_letter_code
_entity_poly.pdbx_strand_id
1 'polypeptide(L)'
;MQDGISSCKNDFEDVETLIMRSSARSLFGRRFSDPSVQSNMRHWPSRVIAGPGLKPMIVVNFKVVKKQFAVEEISSTLLTKM
;
A
#
# COMPACT_ATOMS: atom_id res chain seq x y z
N MET A 1 18.65 25.91 4.08
CA MET A 1 18.51 24.71 4.92
C MET A 1 17.04 24.31 4.88
N GLN A 2 16.66 23.56 3.85
CA GLN A 2 15.30 23.03 3.64
C GLN A 2 15.41 21.52 3.79
N ASP A 3 15.80 21.08 4.98
CA ASP A 3 16.16 19.71 5.24
C ASP A 3 15.25 19.21 6.35
N GLY A 4 14.26 18.38 6.00
CA GLY A 4 13.51 17.62 7.01
C GLY A 4 12.05 17.29 6.74
N ILE A 5 11.40 17.83 5.71
CA ILE A 5 9.97 17.52 5.42
C ILE A 5 9.81 16.61 4.19
N SER A 6 10.86 16.46 3.37
CA SER A 6 10.79 15.73 2.10
C SER A 6 10.66 14.21 2.26
N SER A 7 11.13 13.61 3.35
CA SER A 7 11.11 12.14 3.48
C SER A 7 9.72 11.55 3.73
N CYS A 8 8.77 12.31 4.29
CA CYS A 8 7.48 11.76 4.72
C CYS A 8 6.36 11.86 3.67
N LYS A 9 6.55 12.62 2.59
CA LYS A 9 5.57 12.70 1.49
C LYS A 9 5.72 11.52 0.52
N ASN A 10 6.92 11.00 0.40
CA ASN A 10 7.21 9.92 -0.55
C ASN A 10 6.57 8.60 -0.13
N ASP A 11 6.43 8.30 1.17
CA ASP A 11 5.86 7.01 1.58
C ASP A 11 4.45 6.76 1.05
N PHE A 12 3.59 7.77 0.96
CA PHE A 12 2.20 7.59 0.48
C PHE A 12 2.11 7.51 -1.06
N GLU A 13 2.76 8.45 -1.77
CA GLU A 13 2.80 8.45 -3.24
C GLU A 13 3.57 7.24 -3.80
N ASP A 14 4.57 6.73 -3.07
CA ASP A 14 5.30 5.51 -3.42
C ASP A 14 4.39 4.28 -3.30
N VAL A 15 3.53 4.19 -2.26
CA VAL A 15 2.53 3.11 -2.22
C VAL A 15 1.53 3.23 -3.36
N GLU A 16 1.05 4.44 -3.68
CA GLU A 16 0.10 4.66 -4.77
C GLU A 16 0.70 4.25 -6.13
N THR A 17 1.94 4.66 -6.40
CA THR A 17 2.67 4.31 -7.62
C THR A 17 2.97 2.81 -7.68
N LEU A 18 3.32 2.21 -6.55
CA LEU A 18 3.60 0.79 -6.44
C LEU A 18 2.32 -0.04 -6.63
N ILE A 19 1.17 0.46 -6.17
CA ILE A 19 -0.17 -0.11 -6.40
C ILE A 19 -0.58 -0.05 -7.88
N MET A 20 -0.04 0.92 -8.61
CA MET A 20 -0.23 1.04 -10.05
C MET A 20 0.60 0.02 -10.85
N ARG A 21 1.62 -0.63 -10.27
CA ARG A 21 2.33 -1.75 -10.93
C ARG A 21 1.42 -2.98 -11.03
N SER A 22 1.55 -3.70 -12.15
CA SER A 22 0.76 -4.91 -12.47
C SER A 22 0.69 -5.93 -11.32
N SER A 23 1.78 -6.10 -10.57
CA SER A 23 1.86 -7.03 -9.42
C SER A 23 0.96 -6.66 -8.25
N ALA A 24 0.65 -5.38 -8.08
CA ALA A 24 -0.23 -4.90 -7.02
C ALA A 24 -1.70 -5.00 -7.38
N ARG A 25 -2.02 -4.78 -8.65
CA ARG A 25 -3.37 -4.98 -9.20
C ARG A 25 -3.89 -6.40 -8.95
N SER A 26 -3.00 -7.38 -8.92
CA SER A 26 -3.34 -8.77 -8.57
C SER A 26 -3.72 -8.97 -7.09
N LEU A 27 -3.35 -8.04 -6.20
CA LEU A 27 -3.71 -8.08 -4.78
C LEU A 27 -5.15 -7.63 -4.54
N PHE A 28 -5.74 -6.87 -5.46
CA PHE A 28 -7.13 -6.42 -5.36
C PHE A 28 -8.08 -7.61 -5.49
N GLY A 29 -9.02 -7.70 -4.55
CA GLY A 29 -10.03 -8.77 -4.53
C GLY A 29 -9.49 -10.15 -4.14
N ARG A 30 -8.21 -10.28 -3.74
CA ARG A 30 -7.65 -11.55 -3.26
C ARG A 30 -7.55 -11.60 -1.74
N ARG A 31 -7.54 -12.82 -1.20
CA ARG A 31 -7.32 -13.07 0.23
C ARG A 31 -5.82 -13.01 0.54
N PHE A 32 -5.48 -12.48 1.71
CA PHE A 32 -4.13 -12.44 2.24
C PHE A 32 -3.48 -13.83 2.30
N SER A 33 -4.28 -14.88 2.50
CA SER A 33 -3.82 -16.27 2.55
C SER A 33 -3.39 -16.85 1.20
N ASP A 34 -3.65 -16.18 0.08
CA ASP A 34 -3.27 -16.67 -1.24
C ASP A 34 -1.74 -16.70 -1.41
N PRO A 35 -1.15 -17.81 -1.89
CA PRO A 35 0.31 -17.92 -2.04
C PRO A 35 0.87 -16.89 -3.03
N SER A 36 0.09 -16.46 -4.02
CA SER A 36 0.49 -15.41 -4.97
C SER A 36 0.59 -14.06 -4.25
N VAL A 37 -0.36 -13.76 -3.36
CA VAL A 37 -0.33 -12.55 -2.51
C VAL A 37 0.90 -12.58 -1.61
N GLN A 38 1.18 -13.72 -0.97
CA GLN A 38 2.38 -13.88 -0.13
C GLN A 38 3.69 -13.68 -0.88
N SER A 39 3.82 -14.25 -2.09
CA SER A 39 5.01 -14.07 -2.92
C SER A 39 5.19 -12.59 -3.33
N ASN A 40 4.10 -11.91 -3.69
CA ASN A 40 4.13 -10.50 -4.07
C ASN A 40 4.49 -9.60 -2.87
N MET A 41 3.98 -9.91 -1.67
CA MET A 41 4.32 -9.17 -0.44
C MET A 41 5.82 -9.20 -0.12
N ARG A 42 6.56 -10.26 -0.48
CA ARG A 42 8.01 -10.36 -0.22
C ARG A 42 8.84 -9.38 -1.04
N HIS A 43 8.35 -9.00 -2.22
CA HIS A 43 9.02 -8.04 -3.11
C HIS A 43 8.56 -6.60 -2.84
N TRP A 44 7.64 -6.42 -1.90
CA TRP A 44 6.98 -5.17 -1.63
C TRP A 44 7.72 -4.42 -0.49
N PRO A 45 8.17 -3.16 -0.68
CA PRO A 45 8.87 -2.38 0.34
C PRO A 45 8.01 -1.98 1.55
N SER A 46 6.69 -1.79 1.36
CA SER A 46 5.72 -1.51 2.43
C SER A 46 5.24 -2.77 3.17
N ARG A 47 4.79 -2.58 4.42
CA ARG A 47 4.24 -3.66 5.23
C ARG A 47 2.77 -3.93 4.87
N VAL A 48 2.47 -5.16 4.47
CA VAL A 48 1.10 -5.65 4.24
C VAL A 48 0.70 -6.57 5.39
N ILE A 49 -0.52 -6.40 5.91
CA ILE A 49 -1.09 -7.17 7.01
C ILE A 49 -2.45 -7.74 6.61
N ALA A 50 -2.91 -8.77 7.32
CA ALA A 50 -4.26 -9.30 7.17
C ALA A 50 -5.25 -8.45 7.97
N GLY A 51 -6.17 -7.79 7.26
CA GLY A 51 -7.31 -7.10 7.84
C GLY A 51 -8.50 -8.02 8.14
N PRO A 52 -9.61 -7.45 8.64
CA PRO A 52 -10.84 -8.21 8.89
C PRO A 52 -11.33 -8.88 7.62
N GLY A 53 -11.62 -10.18 7.69
CA GLY A 53 -12.05 -10.97 6.54
C GLY A 53 -10.92 -11.43 5.60
N LEU A 54 -9.67 -11.50 6.09
CA LEU A 54 -8.48 -11.88 5.31
C LEU A 54 -8.22 -10.95 4.13
N LYS A 55 -8.70 -9.71 4.20
CA LYS A 55 -8.41 -8.69 3.18
C LYS A 55 -7.01 -8.14 3.41
N PRO A 56 -6.13 -8.10 2.39
CA PRO A 56 -4.83 -7.47 2.54
C PRO A 56 -5.02 -5.98 2.83
N MET A 57 -4.35 -5.49 3.88
CA MET A 57 -4.30 -4.08 4.26
C MET A 57 -2.85 -3.62 4.27
N ILE A 58 -2.60 -2.41 3.79
CA ILE A 58 -1.26 -1.84 3.73
C ILE A 58 -1.10 -0.89 4.91
N VAL A 59 0.00 -1.04 5.63
CA VAL A 59 0.36 -0.17 6.74
C VAL A 59 1.37 0.86 6.23
N VAL A 60 0.96 2.11 6.26
CA VAL A 60 1.79 3.25 5.84
C VAL A 60 2.07 4.09 7.07
N ASN A 61 3.31 4.55 7.21
CA ASN A 61 3.71 5.39 8.34
C ASN A 61 3.71 6.85 7.89
N PHE A 62 2.62 7.57 8.13
CA PHE A 62 2.47 8.96 7.72
C PHE A 62 2.68 9.89 8.90
N LYS A 63 3.70 10.76 8.83
CA LYS A 63 4.02 11.74 9.89
C LYS A 63 4.03 11.12 11.29
N VAL A 64 4.73 9.99 11.45
CA VAL A 64 4.87 9.24 12.72
C VAL A 64 3.59 8.51 13.16
N VAL A 65 2.49 8.62 12.41
CA VAL A 65 1.24 7.89 12.65
C VAL A 65 1.16 6.69 11.70
N LYS A 66 1.03 5.50 12.28
CA LYS A 66 0.73 4.28 11.51
C LYS A 66 -0.73 4.31 11.09
N LYS A 67 -0.97 4.36 9.78
CA LYS A 67 -2.31 4.30 9.21
C LYS A 67 -2.44 3.06 8.33
N GLN A 68 -3.58 2.39 8.46
CA GLN A 68 -3.88 1.18 7.72
C GLN A 68 -4.88 1.54 6.65
N PHE A 69 -4.60 1.14 5.42
CA PHE A 69 -5.47 1.37 4.29
C PHE A 69 -5.76 0.05 3.59
N ALA A 70 -7.00 -0.11 3.11
CA ALA A 70 -7.30 -1.19 2.19
C ALA A 70 -6.64 -0.89 0.84
N VAL A 71 -6.23 -1.93 0.12
CA VAL A 71 -5.69 -1.80 -1.25
C VAL A 71 -6.69 -1.02 -2.13
N GLU A 72 -8.00 -1.30 -1.97
CA GLU A 72 -9.13 -0.63 -2.63
C GLU A 72 -9.17 0.89 -2.37
N GLU A 73 -9.00 1.32 -1.11
CA GLU A 73 -9.03 2.74 -0.74
C GLU A 73 -7.92 3.54 -1.42
N ILE A 74 -6.72 2.95 -1.51
CA ILE A 74 -5.56 3.57 -2.16
C ILE A 74 -5.78 3.67 -3.67
N SER A 75 -6.48 2.71 -4.29
CA SER A 75 -6.84 2.83 -5.72
C SER A 75 -7.84 3.95 -6.00
N SER A 76 -8.75 4.21 -5.07
CA SER A 76 -9.77 5.26 -5.21
C SER A 76 -9.15 6.66 -5.13
N THR A 77 -8.13 6.85 -4.27
CA THR A 77 -7.39 8.12 -4.23
C THR A 77 -6.59 8.35 -5.49
N LEU A 78 -5.96 7.30 -6.02
CA LEU A 78 -5.24 7.35 -7.29
C LEU A 78 -6.17 7.69 -8.47
N LEU A 79 -7.35 7.05 -8.54
CA LEU A 79 -8.31 7.28 -9.63
C LEU A 79 -8.86 8.71 -9.62
N THR A 80 -9.01 9.30 -8.44
CA THR A 80 -9.49 10.69 -8.27
C THR A 80 -8.43 11.72 -8.66
N LYS A 81 -7.16 11.30 -8.78
CA LYS A 81 -6.02 12.16 -9.08
C LYS A 81 -5.69 12.23 -10.59
N MET A 82 -6.43 11.51 -11.41
CA MET A 82 -6.42 11.62 -12.89
C MET A 82 -7.32 12.76 -13.35
#